data_AF-A0A9E3Q410-F1
#
_entry.id   AF-A0A9E3Q410-F1
#
_cell.length_a   1.000
_cell.length_b   1.000
_cell.length_c   1.000
_cell.angle_alpha   90.00
_cell.angle_beta   90.00
_cell.angle_gamma   90.00
#
_symmetry.space_group_name_H-M   'P 1'
#
loop_
_entity.id
_entity.type
_entity.pdbx_description
1 polymer ?
#
loop_
_entity_poly.entity_id
_entity_poly.type
_entity_poly.pdbx_seq_one_letter_code
_entity_poly.pdbx_strand_id
1 'polypeptide(L)'
;MVNAMHITASVFINDDESGLHHDYETWLETLAPHAPTTRYQHNRTGEDNADAHLKRQIMGREVVVAITGGKLDFGPWEQIFYGRFQHPDWVVQGSHPPASPIMADARHLGGDGRIPRPSHENPREAKGLVAP
;
A
#
# COMPACT_ATOMS: atom_id res chain seq x y z
N MET A 1 1.18 15.81 8.43
CA MET A 1 0.15 15.42 7.45
C MET A 1 0.71 15.64 6.06
N VAL A 2 0.55 14.66 5.17
CA VAL A 2 0.98 14.73 3.76
C VAL A 2 -0.19 14.25 2.90
N ASN A 3 -0.59 15.00 1.88
CA ASN A 3 -1.77 14.68 1.08
C ASN A 3 -1.59 14.96 -0.41
N ALA A 4 -2.29 14.20 -1.24
CA ALA A 4 -2.47 14.52 -2.65
C ALA A 4 -3.44 15.71 -2.79
N MET A 5 -3.09 16.70 -3.60
CA MET A 5 -3.99 17.81 -3.96
C MET A 5 -4.77 17.54 -5.25
N HIS A 6 -4.28 16.62 -6.10
CA HIS A 6 -5.02 16.12 -7.25
C HIS A 6 -6.06 15.09 -6.81
N ILE A 7 -7.26 15.19 -7.37
CA ILE A 7 -8.39 14.34 -7.00
C ILE A 7 -8.42 12.96 -7.68
N THR A 8 -7.30 12.60 -8.30
CA THR A 8 -7.04 11.40 -9.11
C THR A 8 -5.68 10.80 -8.76
N ALA A 9 -5.14 11.15 -7.60
CA ALA A 9 -3.89 10.66 -7.06
C ALA A 9 -4.01 10.44 -5.55
N SER A 10 -3.10 9.65 -5.00
CA SER A 10 -3.05 9.28 -3.59
C SER A 10 -1.67 9.51 -2.99
N VAL A 11 -1.65 9.77 -1.68
CA VAL A 11 -0.48 9.58 -0.84
C VAL A 11 -0.83 8.47 0.15
N PHE A 12 -0.01 7.42 0.21
CA PHE A 12 -0.22 6.25 1.07
C PHE A 12 1.11 5.72 1.61
N ILE A 13 1.07 4.83 2.60
CA ILE A 13 2.25 4.18 3.19
C ILE A 13 2.17 2.68 2.93
N ASN A 14 3.29 2.08 2.48
CA ASN A 14 3.46 0.63 2.41
C ASN A 14 4.96 0.25 2.33
N ASP A 15 5.26 -0.99 1.95
CA ASP A 15 6.60 -1.50 1.65
C ASP A 15 7.03 -1.16 0.21
N ASP A 16 8.33 -0.93 0.00
CA ASP A 16 8.95 -0.62 -1.32
C ASP A 16 9.48 -1.91 -1.97
N GLU A 17 8.53 -2.73 -2.43
CA GLU A 17 8.79 -4.01 -3.05
C GLU A 17 8.11 -4.07 -4.43
N SER A 18 8.89 -4.41 -5.46
CA SER A 18 8.46 -4.40 -6.86
C SER A 18 7.26 -5.31 -7.18
N GLY A 19 7.19 -6.50 -6.56
CA GLY A 19 6.06 -7.40 -6.69
C GLY A 19 4.80 -6.83 -6.06
N LEU A 20 4.90 -6.23 -4.87
CA LEU A 20 3.77 -5.57 -4.21
C LEU A 20 3.26 -4.37 -5.02
N HIS A 21 4.14 -3.62 -5.68
CA HIS A 21 3.73 -2.57 -6.62
C HIS A 21 2.90 -3.14 -7.77
N HIS A 22 3.34 -4.28 -8.33
CA HIS A 22 2.59 -4.98 -9.38
C HIS A 22 1.27 -5.58 -8.89
N ASP A 23 1.22 -6.05 -7.64
CA ASP A 23 -0.02 -6.51 -7.01
C ASP A 23 -1.02 -5.36 -6.91
N TYR A 24 -0.57 -4.15 -6.54
CA TYR A 24 -1.40 -2.95 -6.54
C TYR A 24 -1.92 -2.59 -7.94
N GLU A 25 -1.07 -2.66 -8.97
CA GLU A 25 -1.46 -2.52 -10.38
C GLU A 25 -2.63 -3.42 -10.75
N THR A 26 -2.46 -4.72 -10.52
CA THR A 26 -3.45 -5.73 -10.89
C THR A 26 -4.72 -5.62 -10.04
N TRP A 27 -4.57 -5.41 -8.74
CA TRP A 27 -5.69 -5.36 -7.79
C TRP A 27 -6.57 -4.13 -8.00
N LEU A 28 -5.98 -2.95 -8.16
CA LEU A 28 -6.74 -1.72 -8.41
C LEU A 28 -7.43 -1.73 -9.77
N GLU A 29 -6.83 -2.33 -10.79
CA GLU A 29 -7.49 -2.51 -12.09
C GLU A 29 -8.63 -3.52 -12.00
N THR A 30 -8.55 -4.51 -11.11
CA THR A 30 -9.68 -5.41 -10.84
C THR A 30 -10.85 -4.70 -10.14
N LEU A 31 -10.56 -3.82 -9.17
CA LEU A 31 -11.58 -3.12 -8.39
C LEU A 31 -12.22 -1.93 -9.13
N ALA A 32 -11.40 -1.14 -9.81
CA ALA A 32 -11.79 0.07 -10.51
C ALA A 32 -11.07 0.12 -11.87
N PRO A 33 -11.48 -0.73 -12.83
CA PRO A 33 -10.82 -0.82 -14.13
C PRO A 33 -10.98 0.46 -14.94
N HIS A 34 -9.96 0.82 -15.71
CA HIS A 34 -10.00 1.93 -16.64
C HIS A 34 -10.99 1.66 -17.80
N ALA A 35 -10.92 0.46 -18.38
CA ALA A 35 -11.72 0.10 -19.55
C ALA A 35 -12.86 -0.90 -19.25
N PRO A 36 -13.96 -0.90 -20.03
CA PRO A 36 -14.31 0.12 -21.02
C PRO A 36 -14.72 1.43 -20.35
N THR A 37 -14.20 2.57 -20.81
CA THR A 37 -14.41 3.89 -20.18
C THR A 37 -15.88 4.32 -20.16
N THR A 38 -16.71 3.79 -21.07
CA THR A 38 -18.15 4.02 -21.16
C THR A 38 -18.95 3.52 -19.95
N ARG A 39 -18.34 2.67 -19.11
CA ARG A 39 -18.97 2.17 -17.88
C ARG A 39 -19.20 3.27 -16.85
N TYR A 40 -18.44 4.37 -16.90
CA TYR A 40 -18.51 5.44 -15.93
C TYR A 40 -19.27 6.64 -16.50
N GLN A 41 -20.25 7.13 -15.74
CA GLN A 41 -21.01 8.31 -16.16
C GLN A 41 -20.16 9.58 -16.16
N HIS A 42 -19.17 9.67 -15.28
CA HIS A 42 -18.23 10.79 -15.22
C HIS A 42 -17.54 11.02 -16.58
N ASN A 43 -17.20 9.96 -17.29
CA ASN A 43 -16.55 10.03 -18.59
C ASN A 43 -17.45 10.58 -19.72
N ARG A 44 -18.76 10.77 -19.48
CA ARG A 44 -19.67 11.36 -20.47
C ARG A 44 -19.40 12.85 -20.73
N THR A 45 -18.58 13.49 -19.92
CA THR A 45 -18.16 14.89 -20.11
C THR A 45 -16.99 15.02 -21.09
N GLY A 46 -16.48 13.92 -21.65
CA GLY A 46 -15.35 13.90 -22.59
C GLY A 46 -14.01 13.48 -21.97
N GLU A 47 -13.96 13.31 -20.64
CA GLU A 47 -12.81 12.77 -19.91
C GLU A 47 -12.86 11.23 -19.88
N ASP A 48 -11.77 10.57 -19.50
CA ASP A 48 -11.66 9.11 -19.38
C ASP A 48 -11.17 8.62 -18.00
N ASN A 49 -10.98 9.53 -17.05
CA ASN A 49 -10.27 9.31 -15.79
C ASN A 49 -11.17 8.95 -14.58
N ALA A 50 -12.43 8.55 -14.81
CA ALA A 50 -13.34 8.17 -13.73
C ALA A 50 -12.75 7.08 -12.82
N ASP A 51 -12.02 6.12 -13.39
CA ASP A 51 -11.37 5.07 -12.61
C ASP A 51 -10.30 5.63 -11.67
N ALA A 52 -9.55 6.67 -12.09
CA ALA A 52 -8.54 7.32 -11.28
C ALA A 52 -9.13 7.97 -10.01
N HIS A 53 -10.33 8.54 -10.13
CA HIS A 53 -11.09 9.05 -8.98
C HIS A 53 -11.52 7.95 -8.01
N LEU A 54 -11.83 6.75 -8.51
CA LEU A 54 -12.22 5.60 -7.68
C LEU A 54 -11.00 4.93 -7.04
N LYS A 55 -9.93 4.70 -7.82
CA LYS A 55 -8.65 4.15 -7.34
C LYS A 55 -8.09 5.00 -6.19
N ARG A 56 -8.10 6.34 -6.31
CA ARG A 56 -7.67 7.19 -5.19
C ARG A 56 -8.60 7.13 -3.98
N GLN A 57 -9.89 6.86 -4.18
CA GLN A 57 -10.82 6.72 -3.06
C GLN A 57 -10.56 5.45 -2.26
N ILE A 58 -10.09 4.39 -2.92
CA ILE A 58 -9.63 3.14 -2.30
C ILE A 58 -8.31 3.36 -1.57
N MET A 59 -7.33 3.98 -2.22
CA MET A 59 -5.96 4.15 -1.69
C MET A 59 -5.84 5.24 -0.64
N GLY A 60 -6.77 6.20 -0.61
CA GLY A 60 -6.78 7.31 0.35
C GLY A 60 -6.10 8.58 -0.17
N ARG A 61 -6.51 9.72 0.38
CA ARG A 61 -6.00 11.06 -0.01
C ARG A 61 -4.67 11.40 0.66
N GLU A 62 -4.47 10.92 1.87
CA GLU A 62 -3.48 11.46 2.81
C GLU A 62 -2.99 10.43 3.82
N VAL A 63 -1.83 10.74 4.40
CA VAL A 63 -1.28 10.04 5.55
C VAL A 63 -0.96 11.02 6.67
N VAL A 64 -1.04 10.50 7.89
CA VAL A 64 -0.58 11.17 9.10
C VAL A 64 0.55 10.32 9.68
N VAL A 65 1.71 10.95 9.88
CA VAL A 65 2.91 10.30 10.42
C VAL A 65 3.29 11.05 11.68
N ALA A 66 3.57 10.32 12.76
CA ALA A 66 4.07 10.90 13.98
C ALA A 66 5.50 11.42 13.79
N ILE A 67 5.85 12.45 14.55
CA ILE A 67 7.22 12.95 14.62
C ILE A 67 7.71 12.74 16.04
N THR A 68 8.70 11.87 16.20
CA THR A 68 9.31 11.54 17.48
C THR A 68 10.79 11.92 17.42
N GLY A 69 11.25 12.78 18.34
CA GLY A 69 12.65 13.23 18.36
C GLY A 69 13.09 13.98 17.08
N GLY A 70 12.17 14.67 16.40
CA GLY A 70 12.45 15.40 15.16
C GLY A 70 12.60 14.54 13.91
N LYS A 71 12.23 13.26 13.97
CA LYS A 71 12.24 12.32 12.83
C LYS A 71 10.85 11.76 12.59
N LEU A 72 10.58 11.33 11.35
CA LEU A 72 9.39 10.56 11.03
C LEU A 72 9.46 9.22 11.78
N ASP A 73 8.40 8.90 12.51
CA ASP A 73 8.31 7.71 13.36
C ASP A 73 7.69 6.55 12.56
N PHE A 74 8.53 5.91 11.76
CA PHE A 74 8.15 4.80 10.86
C PHE A 74 8.53 3.45 11.44
N GLY A 75 7.71 2.44 11.11
CA GLY A 75 8.12 1.05 11.15
C GLY A 75 9.24 0.75 10.15
N PRO A 76 9.91 -0.40 10.27
CA PRO A 76 11.12 -0.71 9.50
C PRO A 76 10.91 -0.80 7.98
N TRP A 77 9.67 -1.01 7.53
CA TRP A 77 9.30 -1.17 6.13
C TRP A 77 8.40 -0.06 5.60
N GLU A 78 8.03 0.92 6.43
CA GLU A 78 7.10 1.96 6.01
C GLU A 78 7.79 3.00 5.12
N GLN A 79 7.29 3.14 3.90
CA GLN A 79 7.67 4.18 2.95
C GLN A 79 6.42 4.98 2.53
N ILE A 80 6.58 6.30 2.32
CA ILE A 80 5.51 7.13 1.75
C ILE A 80 5.58 7.05 0.23
N PHE A 81 4.43 6.83 -0.40
CA PHE A 81 4.29 6.77 -1.84
C PHE A 81 3.38 7.86 -2.39
N TYR A 82 3.68 8.33 -3.59
CA TYR A 82 2.75 9.06 -4.43
C TYR A 82 2.24 8.13 -5.55
N GLY A 83 0.95 7.82 -5.52
CA GLY A 83 0.27 7.02 -6.55
C GLY A 83 -0.49 7.92 -7.51
N ARG A 84 -0.14 7.89 -8.80
CA ARG A 84 -0.78 8.71 -9.85
C ARG A 84 -1.60 7.85 -10.80
N PHE A 85 -2.93 7.92 -10.77
CA PHE A 85 -3.80 6.99 -11.49
C PHE A 85 -4.37 7.48 -12.83
N GLN A 86 -3.96 8.66 -13.33
CA GLN A 86 -4.61 9.33 -14.47
C GLN A 86 -4.31 8.72 -15.85
N HIS A 87 -3.35 7.81 -15.95
CA HIS A 87 -2.95 7.19 -17.21
C HIS A 87 -2.84 5.67 -17.04
N PRO A 88 -2.98 4.89 -18.14
CA PRO A 88 -2.85 3.44 -18.10
C PRO A 88 -1.48 2.98 -17.54
N ASP A 89 -0.43 3.78 -17.75
CA ASP A 89 0.90 3.56 -17.20
C ASP A 89 1.07 4.30 -15.85
N TRP A 90 0.18 4.02 -14.90
CA TRP A 90 0.22 4.66 -13.61
C TRP A 90 1.45 4.22 -12.80
N VAL A 91 1.96 5.11 -11.94
CA VAL A 91 3.22 4.90 -11.22
C VAL A 91 3.00 5.07 -9.72
N VAL A 92 3.54 4.11 -8.96
CA VAL A 92 3.82 4.23 -7.52
C VAL A 92 5.26 4.70 -7.36
N GLN A 93 5.47 5.93 -6.87
CA GLN A 93 6.81 6.43 -6.57
C GLN A 93 7.00 6.56 -5.08
N GLY A 94 7.92 5.76 -4.52
CA GLY A 94 8.32 5.86 -3.12
C GLY A 94 9.23 7.06 -2.90
N SER A 95 9.09 7.71 -1.75
CA SER A 95 10.19 8.52 -1.20
C SER A 95 11.33 7.56 -0.87
N HIS A 96 12.48 7.64 -1.52
CA HIS A 96 13.67 6.93 -1.08
C HIS A 96 14.35 7.73 0.06
N PRO A 97 14.20 7.37 1.35
CA PRO A 97 15.27 7.60 2.29
C PRO A 97 16.38 6.56 2.02
N PRO A 98 17.67 6.88 2.20
CA PRO A 98 18.70 5.85 2.21
C PRO A 98 18.31 4.83 3.29
N ALA A 99 18.26 3.54 2.92
CA ALA A 99 18.03 2.46 3.87
C ALA A 99 18.97 2.67 5.06
N SER A 100 18.43 3.06 6.21
CA SER A 100 19.23 3.09 7.43
C SER A 100 19.54 1.64 7.77
N PRO A 101 20.81 1.20 7.81
CA PRO A 101 21.13 -0.21 8.02
C PRO A 101 20.86 -0.72 9.44
N ILE A 102 20.17 0.06 10.30
CA ILE A 102 20.26 -0.10 11.75
C ILE A 102 18.89 0.09 12.41
N MET A 103 18.43 -1.01 13.01
CA MET A 103 17.43 -1.19 14.08
C MET A 103 16.05 -1.73 13.70
N ALA A 104 16.03 -3.03 13.38
CA ALA A 104 15.18 -3.94 14.15
C ALA A 104 15.82 -4.13 15.54
N ASP A 105 15.75 -3.13 16.43
CA ASP A 105 16.05 -3.33 17.86
C ASP A 105 14.84 -2.89 18.67
N ALA A 106 13.90 -3.81 18.82
CA ALA A 106 12.95 -3.81 19.92
C ALA A 106 13.73 -4.10 21.23
N ARG A 107 14.58 -3.17 21.65
CA ARG A 107 15.18 -3.11 22.99
C ARG A 107 14.98 -1.73 23.61
N HIS A 108 13.71 -1.43 23.92
CA HIS A 108 13.35 -0.71 25.15
C HIS A 108 11.86 -0.85 25.50
N LEU A 109 11.39 -2.09 25.63
CA LEU A 109 10.23 -2.38 26.50
C LEU A 109 10.80 -2.93 27.81
N GLY A 110 11.09 -2.02 28.73
CA GLY A 110 11.19 -2.36 30.14
C GLY A 110 9.77 -2.57 30.68
N GLY A 111 9.39 -3.82 30.95
CA GLY A 111 8.14 -4.15 31.63
C GLY A 111 7.49 -5.45 31.13
N ASP A 112 7.85 -6.56 31.78
CA ASP A 112 7.26 -7.92 31.72
C ASP A 112 7.00 -8.52 30.32
N GLY A 113 7.95 -9.35 29.88
CA GLY A 113 7.96 -9.95 28.57
C GLY A 113 6.98 -11.11 28.39
N ARG A 114 6.12 -10.99 27.38
CA ARG A 114 5.74 -12.03 26.40
C ARG A 114 4.77 -11.43 25.37
N ILE A 115 5.18 -11.35 24.11
CA ILE A 115 4.24 -11.31 22.98
C ILE A 115 4.45 -12.63 22.21
N PRO A 116 3.44 -13.52 22.11
CA PRO A 116 3.60 -14.80 21.43
C PRO A 116 3.76 -14.60 19.92
N ARG A 117 4.68 -15.36 19.31
CA ARG A 117 4.81 -15.45 17.84
C ARG A 117 3.75 -16.41 17.29
N PRO A 118 3.08 -16.11 16.16
CA PRO A 118 2.40 -17.15 15.39
C PRO A 118 3.46 -18.03 14.74
N SER A 119 3.43 -19.34 15.01
CA SER A 119 4.22 -20.33 14.29
C SER A 119 3.71 -20.45 12.86
N HIS A 120 4.61 -20.34 11.89
CA HIS A 120 4.35 -20.74 10.51
C HIS A 120 3.99 -22.23 10.47
N GLU A 121 2.70 -22.56 10.27
CA GLU A 121 2.32 -23.87 9.75
C GLU A 121 2.39 -23.84 8.22
N ASN A 122 3.13 -24.80 7.68
CA ASN A 122 3.31 -25.06 6.26
C ASN A 122 2.00 -25.64 5.68
N PRO A 123 1.33 -25.01 4.69
CA PRO A 123 0.04 -25.48 4.17
C PRO A 123 0.06 -26.84 3.43
N ARG A 124 1.20 -27.51 3.35
CA ARG A 124 1.37 -28.77 2.59
C ARG A 124 1.27 -30.06 3.40
N GLU A 125 1.01 -30.01 4.71
CA GLU A 125 0.90 -31.22 5.55
C GLU A 125 -0.54 -31.60 5.97
N ALA A 126 -1.57 -30.84 5.57
CA ALA A 126 -2.95 -31.06 6.03
C ALA A 126 -3.83 -31.94 5.11
N LYS A 127 -3.26 -32.78 4.22
CA LYS A 127 -4.02 -33.79 3.45
C LYS A 127 -3.23 -35.07 3.25
N GLY A 128 -3.40 -36.03 4.16
CA GLY A 128 -2.87 -37.38 3.98
C GLY A 128 -3.05 -38.30 5.18
N LEU A 129 -4.28 -38.67 5.52
CA LEU A 129 -4.54 -39.98 6.15
C LEU A 129 -5.88 -40.53 5.68
N VAL A 130 -5.83 -41.79 5.23
CA VAL A 130 -6.86 -42.57 4.56
C VAL A 130 -7.43 -43.60 5.55
N ALA A 131 -8.76 -43.76 5.50
CA ALA A 131 -9.58 -44.94 5.85
C ALA A 131 -9.66 -45.39 7.33
N PRO A 132 -10.66 -46.20 7.73
CA PRO A 132 -11.22 -47.36 7.03
C PRO A 132 -12.36 -47.09 6.03
#